data_AF-A0A1G0NBJ5-F1
#
_entry.id   AF-A0A1G0NBJ5-F1
#
_cell.length_a   1.000
_cell.length_b   1.000
_cell.length_c   1.000
_cell.angle_alpha   90.00
_cell.angle_beta   90.00
_cell.angle_gamma   90.00
#
_symmetry.space_group_name_H-M   'P 1'
#
loop_
_entity.id
_entity.type
_entity.pdbx_description
1 polymer ?
#
loop_
_entity_poly.entity_id
_entity_poly.type
_entity_poly.pdbx_seq_one_letter_code
_entity_poly.pdbx_strand_id
1 'polypeptide(L)' 'MTKTVHTTVKTKTVPYDVAEQLRTPEEMAAYLDAWLKEAPDDAAGIARALCDIARSKDILSKLR' A
#
# COMPACT_ATOMS: atom_id res chain seq x y z
N MET A 1 33.55 -34.96 5.93
CA MET A 1 32.96 -33.60 5.91
C MET A 1 31.61 -33.68 5.20
N THR A 2 30.51 -33.79 5.94
CA THR A 2 29.15 -33.88 5.38
C THR A 2 28.61 -32.47 5.13
N LYS A 3 28.32 -32.12 3.87
CA LYS A 3 27.69 -30.85 3.49
C LYS A 3 26.19 -30.93 3.79
N THR A 4 25.73 -30.21 4.81
CA THR A 4 24.30 -30.02 5.09
C THR A 4 23.71 -29.07 4.05
N VAL A 5 22.77 -29.57 3.25
CA VAL A 5 22.01 -28.76 2.28
C VAL A 5 20.91 -28.02 3.04
N HIS A 6 21.08 -26.71 3.24
CA HIS A 6 19.99 -25.86 3.73
C HIS A 6 19.03 -25.58 2.57
N THR A 7 17.89 -26.28 2.55
CA THR A 7 16.78 -25.92 1.67
C THR A 7 16.18 -24.62 2.16
N THR A 8 16.57 -23.50 1.55
CA THR A 8 15.98 -22.18 1.82
C THR A 8 14.53 -22.20 1.33
N VAL A 9 13.58 -22.22 2.26
CA VAL A 9 12.18 -21.96 1.97
C VAL A 9 12.11 -20.53 1.44
N LYS A 10 11.92 -20.37 0.13
CA LYS A 10 11.78 -19.05 -0.49
C LYS A 10 10.46 -18.43 -0.02
N THR A 11 10.56 -17.29 0.66
CA THR A 11 9.40 -16.50 1.06
C THR A 11 8.59 -16.14 -0.17
N LYS A 12 7.32 -16.53 -0.22
CA LYS A 12 6.39 -16.15 -1.28
C LYS A 12 6.06 -14.67 -1.09
N THR A 13 6.49 -13.83 -2.02
CA THR A 13 6.07 -12.43 -2.07
C THR A 13 4.84 -12.32 -2.95
N VAL A 14 3.87 -11.52 -2.51
CA VAL A 14 2.72 -11.12 -3.31
C VAL A 14 2.91 -9.66 -3.70
N PRO A 15 2.43 -9.23 -4.89
CA PRO A 15 2.46 -7.83 -5.26
C PRO A 15 1.65 -7.01 -4.25
N TYR A 16 2.29 -6.02 -3.64
CA TYR A 16 1.66 -5.12 -2.67
C TYR A 16 0.98 -3.98 -3.42
N ASP A 17 -0.34 -3.84 -3.28
CA ASP A 17 -1.09 -2.68 -3.76
C ASP A 17 -1.54 -1.84 -2.56
N VAL A 18 -1.15 -0.56 -2.57
CA VAL A 18 -1.54 0.43 -1.55
C VAL A 18 -3.06 0.53 -1.45
N ALA A 19 -3.77 0.41 -2.57
CA ALA A 19 -5.23 0.53 -2.57
C ALA A 19 -5.94 -0.60 -1.81
N GLU A 20 -5.34 -1.79 -1.71
CA GLU A 20 -5.90 -2.91 -0.93
C GLU A 20 -5.68 -2.77 0.59
N GLN A 21 -4.81 -1.85 0.99
CA GLN A 21 -4.42 -1.61 2.37
C GLN A 21 -5.23 -0.47 2.99
N LEU A 22 -5.63 0.51 2.19
CA LEU A 22 -6.48 1.63 2.62
C LEU A 22 -7.95 1.20 2.71
N ARG A 23 -8.30 0.41 3.72
CA ARG A 23 -9.66 -0.17 3.85
C ARG A 23 -10.59 0.73 4.64
N THR A 24 -10.04 1.55 5.52
CA THR A 24 -10.78 2.48 6.37
C THR A 24 -10.58 3.94 5.94
N PRO A 25 -11.59 4.81 6.14
CA PRO A 25 -11.44 6.25 5.92
C PRO A 25 -10.29 6.87 6.73
N GLU A 26 -10.05 6.35 7.94
CA GLU A 26 -9.00 6.82 8.83
C GLU A 26 -7.60 6.53 8.26
N GLU A 27 -7.39 5.34 7.70
CA GLU A 27 -6.14 4.98 7.02
C GLU A 27 -5.88 5.84 5.78
N MET A 28 -6.93 6.11 4.99
CA MET A 28 -6.84 7.00 3.82
C MET A 28 -6.42 8.42 4.23
N ALA A 29 -7.00 8.94 5.31
CA ALA A 29 -6.68 10.26 5.83
C ALA A 29 -5.24 10.31 6.37
N ALA A 30 -4.82 9.30 7.14
CA ALA A 30 -3.45 9.20 7.66
C ALA A 30 -2.41 9.09 6.54
N TYR A 31 -2.71 8.35 5.48
CA TYR A 31 -1.84 8.23 4.31
C TYR A 31 -1.67 9.56 3.56
N LEU A 32 -2.76 10.29 3.34
CA LEU A 32 -2.71 11.61 2.71
C LEU A 32 -2.00 12.63 3.59
N ASP A 33 -2.25 12.62 4.90
CA ASP A 33 -1.60 13.51 5.87
C ASP A 33 -0.07 13.28 5.89
N ALA A 34 0.37 12.03 5.85
CA ALA A 34 1.78 11.68 5.74
C ALA A 34 2.43 12.27 4.48
N TRP A 35 1.78 12.15 3.31
CA TRP A 35 2.28 12.75 2.06
C TRP A 35 2.36 14.29 2.14
N LEU A 36 1.34 14.93 2.70
CA LEU A 36 1.31 16.39 2.85
C LEU A 36 2.38 16.89 3.84
N LYS A 37 2.81 16.05 4.78
CA LYS A 37 3.81 16.39 5.79
C LYS A 37 5.24 16.10 5.35
N GLU A 38 5.46 14.97 4.69
CA GLU A 38 6.80 14.52 4.30
C GLU A 38 7.26 15.10 2.95
N ALA A 39 6.33 15.34 2.01
CA ALA A 39 6.66 15.82 0.67
C ALA A 39 5.57 16.76 0.12
N PRO A 40 5.36 17.94 0.72
CA PRO A 40 4.34 18.90 0.26
C PRO A 40 4.62 19.47 -1.14
N ASP A 41 5.87 19.36 -1.61
CA ASP A 41 6.35 19.81 -2.92
C ASP A 41 6.25 18.73 -4.01
N ASP A 42 6.05 17.47 -3.64
CA ASP A 42 5.85 16.37 -4.60
C ASP A 42 4.37 16.24 -4.98
N ALA A 43 3.92 17.15 -5.84
CA ALA A 43 2.56 17.15 -6.37
C ALA A 43 2.23 15.85 -7.15
N ALA A 44 3.22 15.20 -7.76
CA ALA A 44 3.01 13.95 -8.49
C ALA A 44 2.76 12.77 -7.54
N GLY A 45 3.52 12.69 -6.44
CA GLY A 45 3.33 11.71 -5.36
C GLY A 45 1.97 11.86 -4.67
N ILE A 46 1.57 13.10 -4.35
CA ILE A 46 0.26 13.40 -3.76
C ILE A 46 -0.87 13.01 -4.73
N ALA A 47 -0.75 13.33 -6.01
CA ALA A 47 -1.74 12.94 -7.02
C ALA A 47 -1.87 11.42 -7.13
N ARG A 48 -0.76 10.68 -7.02
CA ARG A 48 -0.78 9.21 -7.01
C ARG A 48 -1.50 8.67 -5.78
N ALA A 49 -1.19 9.20 -4.60
CA ALA A 49 -1.83 8.81 -3.35
C ALA A 49 -3.36 9.00 -3.39
N LEU A 50 -3.81 10.14 -3.93
CA LEU A 50 -5.24 10.42 -4.12
C LEU A 50 -5.90 9.44 -5.10
N CYS A 51 -5.19 9.06 -6.17
CA CYS A 51 -5.66 8.07 -7.14
C CYS A 51 -5.83 6.68 -6.48
N ASP A 52 -4.90 6.29 -5.60
CA ASP A 52 -4.95 5.03 -4.87
C ASP A 52 -6.11 5.02 -3.85
N ILE A 53 -6.32 6.11 -3.11
CA ILE A 53 -7.48 6.31 -2.22
C ILE A 53 -8.81 6.20 -2.98
N ALA A 54 -8.88 6.78 -4.19
CA ALA A 54 -10.08 6.71 -5.03
C ALA A 54 -10.40 5.27 -5.46
N ARG A 55 -9.37 4.47 -5.83
CA ARG A 55 -9.54 3.04 -6.13
C ARG A 55 -10.02 2.26 -4.91
N SER A 56 -9.48 2.53 -3.73
CA SER A 56 -9.89 1.88 -2.48
C SER A 56 -11.36 2.11 -2.12
N LYS A 57 -11.87 3.32 -2.38
CA LYS A 57 -13.30 3.65 -2.14
C LYS A 57 -14.25 2.88 -3.05
N ASP A 58 -13.87 2.57 -4.29
CA ASP A 58 -14.72 1.78 -5.21
C ASP A 58 -14.92 0.35 -4.69
N ILE A 59 -13.87 -0.26 -4.13
CA ILE A 59 -13.94 -1.60 -3.52
C ILE A 59 -14.82 -1.58 -2.27
N LEU A 60 -14.71 -0.53 -1.44
CA LEU A 60 -15.53 -0.36 -0.23
C LEU A 60 -17.01 -0.15 -0.56
N SER A 61 -17.33 0.58 -1.65
CA SER A 61 -18.70 0.78 -2.12
C SER A 61 -19.36 -0.50 -2.65
N LYS A 62 -18.57 -1.50 -3.07
CA LYS A 62 -19.07 -2.75 -3.65
C LYS A 62 -19.50 -3.79 -2.60
N LEU A 63 -19.30 -3.49 -1.31
CA LEU A 63 -19.63 -4.39 -0.20
C LEU A 63 -20.94 -4.03 0.52
N ARG A 64 -21.75 -3.11 -0.03
CA ARG A 64 -23.04 -2.70 0.55
C ARG A 64 -24.24 -3.18 -0.27
#